data_AF-A0A016VVL1-F1
#
_entry.id   AF-A0A016VVL1-F1
#
_cell.length_a   1.000
_cell.length_b   1.000
_cell.length_c   1.000
_cell.angle_alpha   90.00
_cell.angle_beta   90.00
_cell.angle_gamma   90.00
#
_symmetry.space_group_name_H-M   'P 1'
#
loop_
_entity.id
_entity.type
_entity.pdbx_description
1 polymer ?
#
loop_
_entity_poly.entity_id
_entity_poly.type
_entity_poly.pdbx_seq_one_letter_code
_entity_poly.pdbx_strand_id
1 'polypeptide(L)'
;MKAGSSFYCGMSFVNGAIHGAGDSYVPNEQPSSGRVLAIAGCTNSGKTTIAKILTKMFEEEGTTVTVIHQDEFYYTKEKVEKTYRKSGSNPGFFYNYDTRSAVDHEKMISAITAASLMNDYVVVEGNMLTEWPDVIELCDRVIFLTLDQDTCRRRRAKRTYDPPDVPGYFEEVLWPAYQQHLQKALAIAREDRRISFLDVATDADHPDTEYMMSLIQSFSDDVIRICYEPLDVDEALRLINSPSCGATSVFVGTTRDTFAGRKVTRLDYESYDEMAYKELRRLCGVIRDKFPSVERVVILHRIGEVAVGETSVIIATASPHRKDAIHATEMAIDELKRAVPIWKKEVYEDGGCSWKENGEWCAGDRSGGSTEEKSFAQASRTRDANRKVFWLRQMVKQMNTRPL
;
A
#
# COMPACT_ATOMS: atom_id res chain seq x y z
N MET A 1 43.61 -44.76 -49.39
CA MET A 1 43.39 -43.45 -50.02
C MET A 1 42.45 -42.65 -49.13
N LYS A 2 42.90 -41.44 -48.71
CA LYS A 2 42.19 -40.23 -48.17
C LYS A 2 40.91 -40.43 -47.32
N ALA A 3 40.94 -40.09 -46.02
CA ALA A 3 40.63 -38.78 -45.37
C ALA A 3 39.11 -38.49 -45.33
N GLY A 4 38.46 -37.93 -44.31
CA GLY A 4 38.70 -37.35 -42.97
C GLY A 4 37.29 -37.25 -42.31
N SER A 5 37.02 -36.76 -41.10
CA SER A 5 37.73 -35.86 -40.20
C SER A 5 37.14 -36.00 -38.78
N SER A 6 38.02 -35.85 -37.80
CA SER A 6 37.82 -35.89 -36.36
C SER A 6 37.31 -34.55 -35.80
N PHE A 7 36.63 -34.60 -34.65
CA PHE A 7 36.65 -33.51 -33.66
C PHE A 7 36.85 -34.10 -32.26
N TYR A 8 37.99 -33.78 -31.64
CA TYR A 8 38.20 -33.88 -30.20
C TYR A 8 39.20 -32.81 -29.73
N CYS A 9 38.85 -32.23 -28.57
CA CYS A 9 39.70 -31.76 -27.48
C CYS A 9 40.58 -30.50 -27.64
N GLY A 10 40.54 -29.66 -26.60
CA GLY A 10 41.78 -29.36 -25.87
C GLY A 10 42.10 -27.88 -25.66
N MET A 11 42.08 -27.48 -24.39
CA MET A 11 42.54 -26.21 -23.80
C MET A 11 43.90 -25.69 -24.32
N SER A 12 44.09 -24.37 -24.34
CA SER A 12 45.21 -23.69 -23.63
C SER A 12 45.22 -22.16 -23.85
N PHE A 13 45.66 -21.46 -22.80
CA PHE A 13 45.81 -20.01 -22.69
C PHE A 13 47.11 -19.48 -23.33
N VAL A 14 47.14 -18.15 -23.57
CA VAL A 14 48.23 -17.18 -23.35
C VAL A 14 48.65 -16.32 -24.58
N ASN A 15 48.33 -15.02 -24.45
CA ASN A 15 48.94 -13.77 -24.95
C ASN A 15 49.36 -13.56 -26.42
N GLY A 16 48.70 -12.57 -27.03
CA GLY A 16 49.25 -11.74 -28.10
C GLY A 16 48.55 -10.38 -28.13
N ALA A 17 49.23 -9.33 -27.63
CA ALA A 17 48.75 -7.96 -27.68
C ALA A 17 48.97 -7.37 -29.08
N ILE A 18 47.93 -6.75 -29.67
CA ILE A 18 48.05 -5.76 -30.74
C ILE A 18 46.99 -4.68 -30.48
N HIS A 19 47.43 -3.43 -30.32
CA HIS A 19 46.59 -2.25 -30.18
C HIS A 19 45.78 -1.95 -31.45
N GLY A 20 44.50 -1.60 -31.27
CA GLY A 20 43.64 -0.99 -32.28
C GLY A 20 42.41 -0.38 -31.58
N ALA A 21 42.18 0.90 -31.83
CA ALA A 21 41.33 1.80 -31.06
C ALA A 21 39.81 1.55 -31.15
N GLY A 22 39.08 2.10 -30.17
CA GLY A 22 37.70 2.56 -30.35
C GLY A 22 36.62 1.62 -29.78
N ASP A 23 36.27 1.86 -28.52
CA ASP A 23 34.91 1.98 -27.99
C ASP A 23 34.89 1.52 -26.53
N SER A 24 35.22 2.46 -25.64
CA SER A 24 34.80 2.36 -24.25
C SER A 24 33.28 2.40 -24.24
N TYR A 25 32.65 1.23 -24.16
CA TYR A 25 31.28 1.10 -23.72
C TYR A 25 31.22 1.64 -22.29
N VAL A 26 30.93 2.93 -22.17
CA VAL A 26 30.50 3.54 -20.91
C VAL A 26 29.02 3.19 -20.81
N PRO A 27 28.59 2.37 -19.82
CA PRO A 27 27.18 2.22 -19.57
C PRO A 27 26.62 3.62 -19.38
N ASN A 28 25.57 3.96 -20.12
CA ASN A 28 24.82 5.19 -19.87
C ASN A 28 24.12 5.00 -18.51
N GLU A 29 24.87 5.14 -17.42
CA GLU A 29 24.33 5.31 -16.08
C GLU A 29 23.60 6.64 -16.10
N GLN A 30 22.33 6.61 -16.53
CA GLN A 30 21.40 7.64 -16.12
C GLN A 30 21.54 7.74 -14.60
N PRO A 31 21.80 8.94 -14.05
CA PRO A 31 21.90 9.09 -12.61
C PRO A 31 20.65 8.47 -12.01
N SER A 32 20.82 7.56 -11.05
CA SER A 32 19.69 6.92 -10.39
C SER A 32 18.89 8.02 -9.73
N SER A 33 17.74 8.37 -10.31
CA SER A 33 16.80 9.30 -9.69
C SER A 33 16.48 8.75 -8.30
N GLY A 34 16.52 9.63 -7.30
CA GLY A 34 16.06 9.36 -5.95
C GLY A 34 14.65 8.78 -5.94
N ARG A 35 14.38 8.03 -4.89
CA ARG A 35 13.10 7.34 -4.71
C ARG A 35 12.04 8.29 -4.21
N VAL A 36 10.84 8.21 -4.77
CA VAL A 36 9.74 9.11 -4.44
C VAL A 36 8.66 8.34 -3.68
N LEU A 37 8.41 8.76 -2.45
CA LEU A 37 7.36 8.24 -1.58
C LEU A 37 6.28 9.31 -1.39
N ALA A 38 5.08 9.03 -1.90
CA ALA A 38 3.93 9.90 -1.67
C ALA A 38 3.14 9.46 -0.42
N ILE A 39 2.71 10.44 0.38
CA ILE A 39 1.80 10.27 1.50
C ILE A 39 0.54 11.09 1.19
N ALA A 40 -0.50 10.39 0.75
CA ALA A 40 -1.78 10.96 0.39
C ALA A 40 -2.81 10.80 1.53
N GLY A 41 -3.96 11.45 1.44
CA GLY A 41 -5.10 11.22 2.34
C GLY A 41 -5.70 12.49 2.92
N CYS A 42 -6.76 12.34 3.72
CA CYS A 42 -7.53 13.49 4.20
C CYS A 42 -6.66 14.50 4.96
N THR A 43 -7.05 15.77 4.94
CA THR A 43 -6.48 16.78 5.83
C THR A 43 -6.62 16.35 7.30
N ASN A 44 -5.59 16.63 8.13
CA ASN A 44 -5.46 16.14 9.51
C ASN A 44 -5.44 14.60 9.72
N SER A 45 -5.16 13.81 8.68
CA SER A 45 -4.86 12.37 8.85
C SER A 45 -3.49 12.08 9.47
N GLY A 46 -2.61 13.08 9.60
CA GLY A 46 -1.26 12.89 10.15
C GLY A 46 -0.16 12.71 9.10
N LYS A 47 -0.44 13.00 7.82
CA LYS A 47 0.53 12.96 6.72
C LYS A 47 1.85 13.67 7.05
N THR A 48 1.79 14.93 7.49
CA THR A 48 2.98 15.72 7.84
C THR A 48 3.76 15.10 9.00
N THR A 49 3.07 14.43 9.93
CA THR A 49 3.72 13.70 11.03
C THR A 49 4.48 12.49 10.51
N ILE A 50 3.85 11.67 9.65
CA ILE A 50 4.51 10.53 9.01
C ILE A 50 5.69 11.00 8.16
N ALA A 51 5.51 12.06 7.36
CA ALA A 51 6.57 12.64 6.54
C ALA A 51 7.80 12.99 7.40
N LYS A 52 7.59 13.74 8.49
CA LYS A 52 8.67 14.10 9.44
C LYS A 52 9.37 12.90 10.06
N ILE A 53 8.59 11.88 10.44
CA ILE A 53 9.14 10.64 11.02
C ILE A 53 10.04 9.96 9.99
N LEU A 54 9.56 9.78 8.75
CA LEU A 54 10.31 9.14 7.68
C LEU A 54 11.55 9.94 7.29
N THR A 55 11.44 11.26 7.15
CA THR A 55 12.58 12.16 6.91
C THR A 55 13.66 11.95 7.97
N LYS A 56 13.29 11.99 9.25
CA LYS A 56 14.25 11.76 10.33
C LYS A 56 14.91 10.38 10.26
N MET A 57 14.14 9.34 9.93
CA MET A 57 14.67 7.98 9.77
C MET A 57 15.67 7.89 8.60
N PHE A 58 15.36 8.53 7.46
CA PHE A 58 16.27 8.57 6.31
C PHE A 58 17.56 9.33 6.62
N GLU A 59 17.47 10.47 7.31
CA GLU A 59 18.62 11.27 7.75
C GLU A 59 19.51 10.50 8.74
N GLU A 60 18.91 9.76 9.68
CA GLU A 60 19.64 8.94 10.67
C GLU A 60 20.48 7.82 10.00
N GLU A 61 20.11 7.38 8.79
CA GLU A 61 20.91 6.43 8.01
C GLU A 61 21.80 7.09 6.95
N GLY A 62 21.99 8.40 7.06
CA GLY A 62 22.94 9.16 6.24
C GLY A 62 22.49 9.35 4.79
N THR A 63 21.19 9.21 4.51
CA THR A 63 20.63 9.43 3.18
C THR A 63 20.11 10.86 3.04
N THR A 64 20.23 11.42 1.84
CA THR A 64 19.69 12.74 1.52
C THR A 64 18.21 12.63 1.23
N VAL A 65 17.40 13.43 1.93
CA VAL A 65 15.95 13.42 1.79
C VAL A 65 15.41 14.85 1.75
N THR A 66 14.41 15.07 0.90
CA THR A 66 13.63 16.32 0.89
C THR A 66 12.13 16.03 0.98
N VAL A 67 11.38 17.01 1.48
CA VAL A 67 9.92 16.93 1.61
C VAL A 67 9.29 17.98 0.71
N ILE A 68 8.29 17.57 -0.08
CA ILE A 68 7.49 18.44 -0.93
C ILE A 68 6.06 18.46 -0.38
N HIS A 69 5.56 19.64 -0.06
CA HIS A 69 4.20 19.82 0.43
C HIS A 69 3.28 20.27 -0.69
N GLN A 70 2.24 19.51 -1.02
CA GLN A 70 1.24 19.87 -2.04
C GLN A 70 0.64 21.26 -1.79
N ASP A 71 0.53 21.65 -0.51
CA ASP A 71 -0.02 22.93 -0.09
C ASP A 71 0.76 24.15 -0.66
N GLU A 72 2.03 23.99 -1.02
CA GLU A 72 2.87 25.03 -1.66
C GLU A 72 2.49 25.31 -3.13
N PHE A 73 1.66 24.45 -3.71
CA PHE A 73 1.26 24.50 -5.12
C PHE A 73 -0.20 24.88 -5.31
N TYR A 74 -0.93 25.26 -4.25
CA TYR A 74 -2.27 25.84 -4.42
C TYR A 74 -2.20 27.17 -5.17
N TYR A 75 -3.13 27.37 -6.10
CA TYR A 75 -3.35 28.67 -6.70
C TYR A 75 -3.88 29.67 -5.67
N THR A 76 -3.69 30.96 -5.98
CA THR A 76 -4.27 32.03 -5.18
C THR A 76 -5.79 31.99 -5.24
N LYS A 77 -6.42 32.55 -4.20
CA LYS A 77 -7.88 32.58 -4.01
C LYS A 77 -8.67 33.07 -5.22
N GLU A 78 -8.10 33.92 -6.06
CA GLU A 78 -8.72 34.48 -7.25
C GLU A 78 -8.89 33.46 -8.39
N LYS A 79 -8.06 32.41 -8.41
CA LYS A 79 -8.09 31.33 -9.41
C LYS A 79 -8.86 30.09 -8.95
N VAL A 80 -9.15 30.00 -7.65
CA VAL A 80 -9.83 28.84 -7.06
C VAL A 80 -11.33 28.90 -7.32
N GLU A 81 -11.90 27.77 -7.73
CA GLU A 81 -13.33 27.65 -8.04
C GLU A 81 -14.21 27.89 -6.82
N LYS A 82 -15.45 28.34 -7.08
CA LYS A 82 -16.46 28.59 -6.06
C LYS A 82 -17.48 27.46 -6.05
N THR A 83 -17.71 26.88 -4.87
CA THR A 83 -18.79 25.91 -4.64
C THR A 83 -19.93 26.60 -3.91
N TYR A 84 -21.12 26.64 -4.51
CA TYR A 84 -22.29 27.28 -3.93
C TYR A 84 -22.96 26.38 -2.88
N ARG A 85 -23.45 27.00 -1.80
CA ARG A 85 -24.09 26.30 -0.70
C ARG A 85 -25.34 25.56 -1.18
N LYS A 86 -25.48 24.29 -0.77
CA LYS A 86 -26.62 23.43 -1.11
C LYS A 86 -27.82 23.66 -0.19
N SER A 87 -27.60 24.11 1.04
CA SER A 87 -28.67 24.41 2.00
C SER A 87 -28.29 25.55 2.96
N GLY A 88 -29.27 26.38 3.34
CA GLY A 88 -29.09 27.47 4.30
C GLY A 88 -29.94 28.70 3.97
N SER A 89 -30.32 29.47 4.98
CA SER A 89 -31.14 30.68 4.86
C SER A 89 -30.44 31.87 4.20
N ASN A 90 -29.17 31.73 3.78
CA ASN A 90 -28.41 32.79 3.12
C ASN A 90 -27.67 32.24 1.87
N PRO A 91 -27.84 32.85 0.68
CA PRO A 91 -27.06 32.50 -0.49
C PRO A 91 -25.57 32.82 -0.25
N GLY A 92 -24.70 31.84 -0.51
CA GLY A 92 -23.27 31.98 -0.29
C GLY A 92 -22.47 30.91 -1.04
N PHE A 93 -21.15 31.07 -1.06
CA PHE A 93 -20.22 30.14 -1.70
C PHE A 93 -18.99 29.90 -0.82
N PHE A 94 -18.29 28.82 -1.10
CA PHE A 94 -16.98 28.47 -0.56
C PHE A 94 -15.94 28.52 -1.67
N TYR A 95 -14.69 28.88 -1.34
CA TYR A 95 -13.56 28.64 -2.23
C TYR A 95 -13.16 27.18 -2.09
N ASN A 96 -13.15 26.43 -3.19
CA ASN A 96 -12.97 24.98 -3.14
C ASN A 96 -11.53 24.59 -3.46
N TYR A 97 -10.72 24.46 -2.40
CA TYR A 97 -9.33 24.02 -2.50
C TYR A 97 -9.21 22.49 -2.64
N ASP A 98 -10.26 21.72 -2.37
CA ASP A 98 -10.25 20.26 -2.49
C ASP A 98 -10.66 19.82 -3.91
N THR A 99 -10.14 20.52 -4.93
CA THR A 99 -10.35 20.20 -6.35
C THR A 99 -9.04 20.23 -7.13
N ARG A 100 -8.98 19.43 -8.20
CA ARG A 100 -7.79 19.37 -9.07
C ARG A 100 -7.41 20.72 -9.66
N SER A 101 -8.39 21.56 -10.01
CA SER A 101 -8.16 22.88 -10.58
C SER A 101 -7.59 23.90 -9.59
N ALA A 102 -7.59 23.59 -8.29
CA ALA A 102 -6.99 24.45 -7.27
C ALA A 102 -5.46 24.31 -7.17
N VAL A 103 -4.84 23.29 -7.79
CA VAL A 103 -3.41 22.98 -7.63
C VAL A 103 -2.65 23.09 -8.96
N ASP A 104 -1.51 23.78 -8.91
CA ASP A 104 -0.52 23.83 -9.98
C ASP A 104 0.30 22.52 -10.03
N HIS A 105 -0.33 21.45 -10.52
CA HIS A 105 0.28 20.13 -10.56
C HIS A 105 1.49 20.04 -11.51
N GLU A 106 1.57 20.86 -12.57
CA GLU A 106 2.74 20.90 -13.46
C GLU A 106 3.97 21.43 -12.73
N LYS A 107 3.80 22.49 -11.93
CA LYS A 107 4.85 23.01 -11.07
C LYS A 107 5.23 22.00 -9.98
N MET A 108 4.26 21.27 -9.44
CA MET A 108 4.52 20.20 -8.45
C MET A 108 5.32 19.05 -9.06
N ILE A 109 4.95 18.56 -10.25
CA ILE A 109 5.70 17.55 -11.01
C ILE A 109 7.14 18.00 -11.23
N SER A 110 7.33 19.24 -11.71
CA SER A 110 8.66 19.81 -11.93
C SER A 110 9.50 19.85 -10.65
N ALA A 111 8.89 20.19 -9.51
CA ALA A 111 9.56 20.20 -8.22
C ALA A 111 9.94 18.79 -7.76
N ILE A 112 9.05 17.80 -7.90
CA ILE A 112 9.33 16.39 -7.57
C ILE A 112 10.48 15.86 -8.41
N THR A 113 10.42 16.07 -9.73
CA THR A 113 11.48 15.62 -10.64
C THR A 113 12.82 16.26 -10.28
N ALA A 114 12.88 17.58 -10.10
CA ALA A 114 14.12 18.27 -9.72
C ALA A 114 14.66 17.78 -8.38
N ALA A 115 13.79 17.59 -7.37
CA ALA A 115 14.15 17.07 -6.07
C ALA A 115 14.72 15.64 -6.15
N SER A 116 14.13 14.78 -6.98
CA SER A 116 14.59 13.39 -7.16
C SER A 116 15.97 13.30 -7.81
N LEU A 117 16.40 14.31 -8.55
CA LEU A 117 17.76 14.34 -9.12
C LEU A 117 18.82 14.77 -8.10
N MET A 118 18.42 15.37 -6.99
CA MET A 118 19.31 15.99 -6.01
C MET A 118 19.35 15.26 -4.66
N ASN A 119 18.44 14.32 -4.43
CA ASN A 119 18.29 13.62 -3.15
C ASN A 119 18.10 12.12 -3.40
N ASP A 120 18.54 11.29 -2.46
CA ASP A 120 18.31 9.85 -2.48
C ASP A 120 16.81 9.51 -2.32
N TYR A 121 16.09 10.34 -1.54
CA TYR A 121 14.66 10.23 -1.29
C TYR A 121 13.92 11.56 -1.43
N VAL A 122 12.70 11.49 -1.94
CA VAL A 122 11.73 12.58 -1.95
C VAL A 122 10.45 12.09 -1.28
N VAL A 123 10.04 12.75 -0.21
CA VAL A 123 8.74 12.52 0.41
C VAL A 123 7.77 13.59 -0.09
N VAL A 124 6.70 13.20 -0.76
CA VAL A 124 5.67 14.13 -1.23
C VAL A 124 4.45 13.95 -0.34
N GLU A 125 3.92 14.99 0.28
CA GLU A 125 2.69 14.90 1.07
C GLU A 125 1.58 15.83 0.59
N GLY A 126 0.33 15.33 0.59
CA GLY A 126 -0.81 16.09 0.08
C GLY A 126 -2.14 15.36 0.23
N ASN A 127 -3.26 16.06 0.06
CA ASN A 127 -4.59 15.45 0.09
C ASN A 127 -5.02 14.85 -1.25
N MET A 128 -4.45 15.32 -2.37
CA MET A 128 -4.91 15.00 -3.73
C MET A 128 -3.83 14.36 -4.61
N LEU A 129 -2.73 13.86 -4.05
CA LEU A 129 -1.61 13.31 -4.84
C LEU A 129 -2.02 12.19 -5.82
N THR A 130 -3.06 11.41 -5.49
CA THR A 130 -3.60 10.34 -6.36
C THR A 130 -4.57 10.82 -7.45
N GLU A 131 -4.82 12.13 -7.55
CA GLU A 131 -5.70 12.68 -8.60
C GLU A 131 -5.01 12.84 -9.96
N TRP A 132 -3.68 12.77 -10.00
CA TRP A 132 -2.88 12.95 -11.21
C TRP A 132 -2.08 11.69 -11.50
N PRO A 133 -2.39 10.95 -12.59
CA PRO A 133 -1.62 9.79 -13.01
C PRO A 133 -0.12 10.06 -13.10
N ASP A 134 0.27 11.20 -13.67
CA ASP A 134 1.67 11.61 -13.82
C ASP A 134 2.39 11.78 -12.47
N VAL A 135 1.69 12.23 -11.42
CA VAL A 135 2.25 12.31 -10.06
C VAL A 135 2.43 10.90 -9.50
N ILE A 136 1.45 10.03 -9.71
CA ILE A 136 1.57 8.63 -9.29
C ILE A 136 2.75 8.00 -10.03
N GLU A 137 2.89 8.14 -11.35
CA GLU A 137 4.01 7.65 -12.20
C GLU A 137 5.40 8.03 -11.68
N LEU A 138 5.56 9.23 -11.13
CA LEU A 138 6.81 9.64 -10.48
C LEU A 138 7.09 8.91 -9.17
N CYS A 139 6.06 8.39 -8.49
CA CYS A 139 6.19 7.73 -7.20
C CYS A 139 6.58 6.26 -7.34
N ASP A 140 7.55 5.82 -6.53
CA ASP A 140 7.83 4.40 -6.31
C ASP A 140 6.75 3.75 -5.42
N ARG A 141 6.18 4.53 -4.50
CA ARG A 141 5.12 4.09 -3.58
C ARG A 141 4.23 5.26 -3.19
N VAL A 142 2.94 4.98 -3.00
CA VAL A 142 1.93 5.91 -2.48
C VAL A 142 1.25 5.29 -1.27
N ILE A 143 1.37 5.93 -0.12
CA ILE A 143 0.65 5.56 1.10
C ILE A 143 -0.55 6.49 1.24
N PHE A 144 -1.75 5.96 1.08
CA PHE A 144 -2.98 6.73 1.26
C PHE A 144 -3.53 6.52 2.67
N LEU A 145 -3.52 7.60 3.47
CA LEU A 145 -4.03 7.57 4.84
C LEU A 145 -5.56 7.71 4.84
N THR A 146 -6.26 6.70 5.37
CA THR A 146 -7.72 6.72 5.55
C THR A 146 -8.06 7.20 6.96
N LEU A 147 -9.14 7.99 7.06
CA LEU A 147 -9.58 8.56 8.33
C LEU A 147 -11.10 8.65 8.33
N ASP A 148 -11.76 8.26 9.42
CA ASP A 148 -13.21 8.39 9.54
C ASP A 148 -13.66 9.86 9.71
N GLN A 149 -14.93 10.11 9.42
CA GLN A 149 -15.49 11.47 9.42
C GLN A 149 -15.41 12.16 10.77
N ASP A 150 -15.70 11.42 11.85
CA ASP A 150 -15.79 11.99 13.18
C ASP A 150 -14.40 12.34 13.70
N THR A 151 -13.42 11.46 13.52
CA THR A 151 -12.02 11.76 13.85
C THR A 151 -11.50 12.94 13.03
N CYS A 152 -11.79 13.00 11.73
CA CYS A 152 -11.41 14.15 10.89
C CYS A 152 -12.01 15.46 11.43
N ARG A 153 -13.33 15.47 11.68
CA ARG A 153 -14.05 16.64 12.21
C ARG A 153 -13.47 17.09 13.55
N ARG A 154 -13.25 16.15 14.49
CA ARG A 154 -12.67 16.42 15.81
C ARG A 154 -11.26 17.01 15.71
N ARG A 155 -10.39 16.44 14.87
CA ARG A 155 -9.02 16.93 14.69
C ARG A 155 -9.01 18.32 14.01
N ARG A 156 -9.86 18.55 13.01
CA ARG A 156 -10.00 19.85 12.33
C ARG A 156 -10.48 20.96 13.25
N ALA A 157 -11.45 20.68 14.13
CA ALA A 157 -11.98 21.67 15.08
C ALA A 157 -10.90 22.26 16.03
N LYS A 158 -9.74 21.62 16.15
CA LYS A 158 -8.62 22.05 16.99
C LYS A 158 -7.50 22.76 16.22
N ARG A 159 -7.58 22.83 14.89
CA ARG A 159 -6.54 23.41 14.03
C ARG A 159 -7.01 24.72 13.42
N THR A 160 -6.09 25.69 13.34
CA THR A 160 -6.30 26.94 12.60
C THR A 160 -5.90 26.74 11.15
N TYR A 161 -6.78 27.11 10.22
CA TYR A 161 -6.56 27.06 8.78
C TYR A 161 -6.45 28.48 8.20
N ASP A 162 -5.72 28.60 7.09
CA ASP A 162 -5.69 29.78 6.25
C ASP A 162 -6.02 29.37 4.80
N PRO A 163 -7.16 29.82 4.23
CA PRO A 163 -8.21 30.59 4.89
C PRO A 163 -8.94 29.77 5.99
N PRO A 164 -9.55 30.42 6.99
CA PRO A 164 -10.21 29.72 8.09
C PRO A 164 -11.43 28.94 7.63
N ASP A 165 -11.67 27.79 8.29
CA ASP A 165 -12.86 26.98 8.09
C ASP A 165 -14.12 27.79 8.44
N VAL A 166 -14.96 28.01 7.43
CA VAL A 166 -16.27 28.65 7.60
C VAL A 166 -17.34 27.58 7.87
N PRO A 167 -18.38 27.88 8.67
CA PRO A 167 -19.46 26.91 8.93
C PRO A 167 -20.06 26.34 7.64
N GLY A 168 -20.19 25.01 7.59
CA GLY A 168 -20.67 24.25 6.45
C GLY A 168 -19.60 23.82 5.44
N TYR A 169 -18.37 24.36 5.50
CA TYR A 169 -17.30 23.98 4.57
C TYR A 169 -16.96 22.49 4.65
N PHE A 170 -16.89 21.95 5.87
CA PHE A 170 -16.55 20.55 6.10
C PHE A 170 -17.57 19.61 5.45
N GLU A 171 -18.86 19.85 5.69
CA GLU A 171 -19.96 19.00 5.24
C GLU A 171 -20.24 19.14 3.74
N GLU A 172 -20.15 20.35 3.19
CA GLU A 172 -20.58 20.64 1.82
C GLU A 172 -19.46 20.54 0.78
N VAL A 173 -18.20 20.70 1.18
CA VAL A 173 -17.04 20.76 0.27
C VAL A 173 -16.02 19.68 0.61
N LEU A 174 -15.38 19.79 1.78
CA LEU A 174 -14.18 19.02 2.09
C LEU A 174 -14.45 17.52 2.23
N TRP A 175 -15.46 17.13 3.03
CA TRP A 175 -15.72 15.71 3.26
C TRP A 175 -16.19 14.99 1.99
N PRO A 176 -17.15 15.53 1.22
CA PRO A 176 -17.51 14.95 -0.08
C PRO A 176 -16.32 14.85 -1.05
N ALA A 177 -15.45 15.87 -1.10
CA ALA A 177 -14.25 15.85 -1.93
C ALA A 177 -13.29 14.73 -1.50
N TYR A 178 -12.99 14.62 -0.20
CA TYR A 178 -12.19 13.52 0.34
C TYR A 178 -12.76 12.15 -0.02
N GLN A 179 -14.07 11.94 0.14
CA GLN A 179 -14.71 10.68 -0.24
C GLN A 179 -14.50 10.39 -1.73
N GLN A 180 -14.63 11.40 -2.60
CA GLN A 180 -14.35 11.24 -4.03
C GLN A 180 -12.88 10.86 -4.30
N HIS A 181 -11.93 11.51 -3.64
CA HIS A 181 -10.49 11.22 -3.77
C HIS A 181 -10.15 9.81 -3.30
N LEU A 182 -10.73 9.37 -2.17
CA LEU A 182 -10.58 8.01 -1.66
C LEU A 182 -11.12 6.97 -2.65
N GLN A 183 -12.32 7.18 -3.18
CA GLN A 183 -12.91 6.25 -4.16
C GLN A 183 -12.06 6.14 -5.44
N LYS A 184 -11.49 7.26 -5.93
CA LYS A 184 -10.55 7.24 -7.05
C LYS A 184 -9.26 6.48 -6.71
N ALA A 185 -8.68 6.73 -5.54
CA ALA A 185 -7.49 6.02 -5.09
C ALA A 185 -7.73 4.51 -4.98
N LEU A 186 -8.89 4.09 -4.43
CA LEU A 186 -9.30 2.69 -4.35
C LEU A 186 -9.46 2.06 -5.74
N ALA A 187 -10.04 2.79 -6.70
CA ALA A 187 -10.16 2.33 -8.08
C ALA A 187 -8.78 2.12 -8.73
N ILE A 188 -7.87 3.09 -8.60
CA ILE A 188 -6.52 2.99 -9.16
C ILE A 188 -5.72 1.84 -8.50
N ALA A 189 -5.86 1.64 -7.19
CA ALA A 189 -5.15 0.59 -6.45
C ALA A 189 -5.48 -0.85 -6.90
N ARG A 190 -6.55 -1.04 -7.68
CA ARG A 190 -6.90 -2.33 -8.30
C ARG A 190 -5.90 -2.74 -9.38
N GLU A 191 -5.41 -1.75 -10.11
CA GLU A 191 -4.51 -1.89 -11.25
C GLU A 191 -3.07 -1.53 -10.87
N ASP A 192 -2.90 -0.59 -9.94
CA ASP A 192 -1.62 -0.03 -9.56
C ASP A 192 -1.24 -0.37 -8.11
N ARG A 193 -0.32 -1.33 -7.99
CA ARG A 193 0.22 -1.80 -6.70
C ARG A 193 1.02 -0.77 -5.92
N ARG A 194 1.33 0.40 -6.50
CA ARG A 194 2.08 1.44 -5.79
C ARG A 194 1.23 2.08 -4.71
N ILE A 195 -0.08 2.07 -4.85
CA ILE A 195 -1.01 2.60 -3.86
C ILE A 195 -1.25 1.56 -2.77
N SER A 196 -1.17 1.99 -1.52
CA SER A 196 -1.52 1.16 -0.38
C SER A 196 -2.18 2.01 0.69
N PHE A 197 -3.15 1.42 1.40
CA PHE A 197 -3.99 2.15 2.35
C PHE A 197 -3.55 1.89 3.78
N LEU A 198 -3.53 2.95 4.59
CA LEU A 198 -3.25 2.89 6.01
C LEU A 198 -4.37 3.59 6.77
N ASP A 199 -5.09 2.83 7.58
CA ASP A 199 -6.07 3.43 8.49
C ASP A 199 -5.36 4.06 9.69
N VAL A 200 -5.61 5.35 9.88
CA VAL A 200 -5.03 6.17 10.94
C VAL A 200 -6.09 6.75 11.88
N ALA A 201 -7.32 6.24 11.78
CA ALA A 201 -8.39 6.50 12.72
C ALA A 201 -8.01 5.98 14.11
N THR A 202 -7.95 6.92 15.06
CA THR A 202 -7.75 6.62 16.48
C THR A 202 -8.59 7.55 17.33
N ASP A 203 -8.92 7.10 18.53
CA ASP A 203 -9.58 7.96 19.53
C ASP A 203 -8.70 9.16 19.92
N ALA A 204 -7.38 9.00 19.80
CA ALA A 204 -6.42 10.07 20.03
C ALA A 204 -6.46 11.13 18.90
N ASP A 205 -6.58 12.40 19.30
CA ASP A 205 -6.54 13.52 18.35
C ASP A 205 -5.15 13.72 17.74
N HIS A 206 -4.11 13.38 18.49
CA HIS A 206 -2.71 13.47 18.09
C HIS A 206 -2.06 12.16 18.48
N PRO A 207 -2.11 11.13 17.61
CA PRO A 207 -1.38 9.90 17.86
C PRO A 207 0.08 10.23 18.13
N ASP A 208 0.64 9.65 19.19
CA ASP A 208 2.03 9.87 19.53
C ASP A 208 2.97 9.27 18.47
N THR A 209 4.23 9.69 18.51
CA THR A 209 5.25 9.23 17.56
C THR A 209 5.44 7.71 17.62
N GLU A 210 5.24 7.07 18.77
CA GLU A 210 5.41 5.63 18.94
C GLU A 210 4.31 4.85 18.20
N TYR A 211 3.05 5.28 18.32
CA TYR A 211 1.94 4.74 17.56
C TYR A 211 2.14 4.95 16.05
N MET A 212 2.52 6.15 15.62
CA MET A 212 2.77 6.40 14.20
C MET A 212 3.92 5.55 13.66
N MET A 213 4.97 5.35 14.46
CA MET A 213 6.06 4.43 14.15
C MET A 213 5.57 2.98 14.06
N SER A 214 4.70 2.54 14.96
CA SER A 214 4.11 1.19 14.91
C SER A 214 3.25 0.98 13.65
N LEU A 215 2.53 2.02 13.21
CA LEU A 215 1.75 1.98 11.98
C LEU A 215 2.67 1.89 10.75
N ILE A 216 3.69 2.74 10.69
CA ILE A 216 4.71 2.70 9.65
C ILE A 216 5.39 1.32 9.62
N GLN A 217 5.72 0.76 10.80
CA GLN A 217 6.27 -0.59 10.92
C GLN A 217 5.31 -1.67 10.44
N SER A 218 4.02 -1.60 10.81
CA SER A 218 2.98 -2.50 10.31
C SER A 218 2.85 -2.44 8.79
N PHE A 219 3.37 -1.37 8.18
CA PHE A 219 3.33 -1.15 6.76
C PHE A 219 4.34 -2.00 5.97
N SER A 220 5.33 -2.61 6.64
CA SER A 220 6.42 -3.31 5.94
C SER A 220 5.91 -4.46 5.11
N ASP A 221 6.37 -4.47 3.87
CA ASP A 221 6.47 -5.57 2.93
C ASP A 221 5.21 -6.34 2.52
N ASP A 222 4.05 -6.03 3.09
CA ASP A 222 2.83 -6.68 2.63
C ASP A 222 2.38 -6.14 1.28
N VAL A 223 1.93 -7.05 0.43
CA VAL A 223 1.24 -6.70 -0.80
C VAL A 223 -0.21 -7.14 -0.65
N ILE A 224 -1.11 -6.16 -0.64
CA ILE A 224 -2.55 -6.38 -0.59
C ILE A 224 -3.13 -5.80 -1.87
N ARG A 225 -3.83 -6.61 -2.65
CA ARG A 225 -4.48 -6.17 -3.90
C ARG A 225 -5.85 -6.81 -4.04
N ILE A 226 -6.85 -5.99 -4.30
CA ILE A 226 -8.18 -6.40 -4.74
C ILE A 226 -8.30 -5.99 -6.20
N CYS A 227 -8.65 -6.89 -7.12
CA CYS A 227 -8.66 -6.61 -8.56
C CYS A 227 -9.76 -7.35 -9.31
N TYR A 228 -9.98 -7.05 -10.58
CA TYR A 228 -10.93 -7.78 -11.45
C TYR A 228 -10.24 -8.85 -12.31
N GLU A 229 -8.95 -8.62 -12.58
CA GLU A 229 -8.12 -9.42 -13.46
C GLU A 229 -7.84 -10.80 -12.85
N PRO A 230 -7.64 -11.84 -13.68
CA PRO A 230 -7.17 -13.14 -13.22
C PRO A 230 -5.89 -13.04 -12.39
N LEU A 231 -5.84 -13.79 -11.29
CA LEU A 231 -4.68 -13.81 -10.40
C LEU A 231 -3.59 -14.76 -10.93
N ASP A 232 -2.35 -14.28 -10.93
CA ASP A 232 -1.16 -15.06 -11.31
C ASP A 232 -0.43 -15.55 -10.04
N VAL A 233 -0.26 -16.87 -9.92
CA VAL A 233 0.49 -17.47 -8.81
C VAL A 233 1.97 -17.12 -8.89
N ASP A 234 2.52 -17.02 -10.11
CA ASP A 234 3.93 -16.65 -10.28
C ASP A 234 4.17 -15.18 -9.89
N GLU A 235 3.19 -14.30 -10.07
CA GLU A 235 3.21 -12.94 -9.55
C GLU A 235 3.30 -12.95 -8.02
N ALA A 236 2.45 -13.73 -7.34
CA ALA A 236 2.51 -13.85 -5.89
C ALA A 236 3.87 -14.39 -5.40
N LEU A 237 4.45 -15.38 -6.10
CA LEU A 237 5.78 -15.92 -5.81
C LEU A 237 6.90 -14.89 -6.02
N ARG A 238 6.80 -14.03 -7.03
CA ARG A 238 7.74 -12.91 -7.24
C ARG A 238 7.63 -11.88 -6.13
N LEU A 239 6.41 -11.50 -5.74
CA LEU A 239 6.15 -10.49 -4.71
C LEU A 239 6.56 -10.93 -3.30
N ILE A 240 6.33 -12.21 -2.96
CA ILE A 240 6.63 -12.74 -1.63
C ILE A 240 8.13 -13.02 -1.41
N ASN A 241 8.92 -13.14 -2.48
CA ASN A 241 10.31 -13.57 -2.41
C ASN A 241 11.18 -12.62 -1.56
N SER A 242 11.78 -13.15 -0.49
CA SER A 242 12.72 -12.42 0.36
C SER A 242 14.03 -13.20 0.54
N PRO A 243 15.21 -12.59 0.37
CA PRO A 243 16.51 -13.24 0.61
C PRO A 243 16.71 -13.79 2.03
N SER A 244 15.97 -13.28 3.02
CA SER A 244 16.02 -13.74 4.42
C SER A 244 15.05 -14.90 4.71
N CYS A 245 14.17 -15.26 3.76
CA CYS A 245 13.18 -16.31 3.92
C CYS A 245 13.59 -17.60 3.21
N GLY A 246 13.74 -18.69 3.97
CA GLY A 246 14.01 -20.03 3.44
C GLY A 246 12.74 -20.83 3.09
N ALA A 247 11.56 -20.30 3.39
CA ALA A 247 10.29 -20.94 3.10
C ALA A 247 9.22 -19.95 2.63
N THR A 248 8.36 -20.44 1.76
CA THR A 248 7.17 -19.74 1.26
C THR A 248 6.02 -20.74 1.24
N SER A 249 4.87 -20.33 1.76
CA SER A 249 3.63 -21.12 1.72
C SER A 249 2.57 -20.34 0.97
N VAL A 250 1.98 -20.93 -0.06
CA VAL A 250 0.97 -20.28 -0.92
C VAL A 250 -0.32 -21.08 -0.87
N PHE A 251 -1.42 -20.41 -0.53
CA PHE A 251 -2.78 -20.90 -0.70
C PHE A 251 -3.39 -20.29 -1.96
N VAL A 252 -4.04 -21.13 -2.78
CA VAL A 252 -4.73 -20.72 -4.00
C VAL A 252 -6.18 -21.22 -3.92
N GLY A 253 -7.12 -20.28 -3.81
CA GLY A 253 -8.55 -20.58 -3.73
C GLY A 253 -9.19 -20.58 -5.12
N THR A 254 -9.55 -21.75 -5.63
CA THR A 254 -10.19 -21.91 -6.94
C THR A 254 -11.69 -22.19 -6.85
N THR A 255 -12.45 -21.69 -7.82
CA THR A 255 -13.90 -21.95 -7.91
C THR A 255 -14.17 -23.40 -8.28
N ARG A 256 -14.99 -24.09 -7.49
CA ARG A 256 -15.42 -25.47 -7.76
C ARG A 256 -16.70 -25.50 -8.58
N ASP A 257 -16.89 -26.57 -9.35
CA ASP A 257 -18.06 -26.80 -10.21
C ASP A 257 -19.33 -27.23 -9.44
N THR A 258 -19.20 -27.54 -8.15
CA THR A 258 -20.32 -28.10 -7.37
C THR A 258 -20.37 -27.49 -5.97
N PHE A 259 -21.58 -27.10 -5.53
CA PHE A 259 -21.85 -26.70 -4.15
C PHE A 259 -23.18 -27.28 -3.66
N ALA A 260 -23.17 -27.97 -2.51
CA ALA A 260 -24.35 -28.63 -1.93
C ALA A 260 -25.16 -29.48 -2.94
N GLY A 261 -24.46 -30.19 -3.84
CA GLY A 261 -25.05 -31.02 -4.88
C GLY A 261 -25.58 -30.28 -6.11
N ARG A 262 -25.45 -28.94 -6.16
CA ARG A 262 -25.84 -28.10 -7.30
C ARG A 262 -24.63 -27.74 -8.15
N LYS A 263 -24.80 -27.74 -9.47
CA LYS A 263 -23.76 -27.36 -10.42
C LYS A 263 -23.64 -25.84 -10.50
N VAL A 264 -22.45 -25.34 -10.14
CA VAL A 264 -22.05 -23.93 -10.14
C VAL A 264 -21.39 -23.62 -11.47
N THR A 265 -21.70 -22.48 -12.08
CA THR A 265 -21.05 -22.02 -13.33
C THR A 265 -19.97 -20.98 -13.06
N ARG A 266 -20.19 -20.12 -12.05
CA ARG A 266 -19.25 -19.10 -11.60
C ARG A 266 -19.58 -18.59 -10.20
N LEU A 267 -18.67 -17.81 -9.63
CA LEU A 267 -18.90 -16.98 -8.46
C LEU A 267 -18.84 -15.51 -8.86
N ASP A 268 -19.77 -14.70 -8.33
CA ASP A 268 -19.72 -13.24 -8.44
C ASP A 268 -19.30 -12.68 -7.08
N TYR A 269 -18.17 -11.97 -7.03
CA TYR A 269 -17.61 -11.40 -5.81
C TYR A 269 -17.81 -9.89 -5.75
N GLU A 270 -18.20 -9.39 -4.58
CA GLU A 270 -18.32 -7.96 -4.27
C GLU A 270 -17.49 -7.61 -3.03
N SER A 271 -17.02 -6.36 -2.94
CA SER A 271 -16.12 -5.91 -1.88
C SER A 271 -16.54 -4.52 -1.38
N TYR A 272 -16.52 -4.34 -0.06
CA TYR A 272 -16.51 -2.99 0.52
C TYR A 272 -15.05 -2.55 0.69
N ASP A 273 -14.47 -2.02 -0.39
CA ASP A 273 -13.01 -1.84 -0.53
C ASP A 273 -12.34 -1.11 0.64
N GLU A 274 -12.88 0.02 1.09
CA GLU A 274 -12.30 0.80 2.20
C GLU A 274 -12.13 -0.07 3.46
N MET A 275 -13.18 -0.79 3.85
CA MET A 275 -13.14 -1.68 5.01
C MET A 275 -12.36 -2.97 4.71
N ALA A 276 -12.38 -3.47 3.47
CA ALA A 276 -11.62 -4.65 3.07
C ALA A 276 -10.11 -4.42 3.17
N TYR A 277 -9.59 -3.32 2.63
CA TYR A 277 -8.17 -2.98 2.76
C TYR A 277 -7.77 -2.77 4.22
N LYS A 278 -8.63 -2.14 5.02
CA LYS A 278 -8.42 -1.98 6.47
C LYS A 278 -8.31 -3.33 7.18
N GLU A 279 -9.26 -4.24 6.98
CA GLU A 279 -9.27 -5.55 7.62
C GLU A 279 -8.15 -6.47 7.12
N LEU A 280 -7.81 -6.41 5.84
CA LEU A 280 -6.66 -7.13 5.26
C LEU A 280 -5.34 -6.64 5.88
N ARG A 281 -5.19 -5.34 6.11
CA ARG A 281 -4.00 -4.80 6.77
C ARG A 281 -3.94 -5.19 8.24
N ARG A 282 -5.08 -5.15 8.94
CA ARG A 282 -5.20 -5.65 10.32
C ARG A 282 -4.82 -7.14 10.39
N LEU A 283 -5.26 -7.94 9.43
CA LEU A 283 -4.93 -9.36 9.33
C LEU A 283 -3.42 -9.58 9.23
N CYS A 284 -2.69 -8.82 8.39
CA CYS A 284 -1.23 -8.91 8.34
C CYS A 284 -0.57 -8.62 9.70
N GLY A 285 -1.11 -7.67 10.47
CA GLY A 285 -0.68 -7.42 11.85
C GLY A 285 -0.90 -8.63 12.76
N VAL A 286 -2.12 -9.19 12.77
CA VAL A 286 -2.47 -10.38 13.56
C VAL A 286 -1.59 -11.59 13.24
N ILE A 287 -1.30 -11.81 11.94
CA ILE A 287 -0.40 -12.87 11.49
C ILE A 287 0.99 -12.67 12.11
N ARG A 288 1.55 -11.45 12.06
CA ARG A 288 2.88 -11.17 12.61
C ARG A 288 2.94 -11.23 14.13
N ASP A 289 1.87 -10.87 14.82
CA ASP A 289 1.80 -10.98 16.28
C ASP A 289 1.86 -12.46 16.70
N LYS A 290 1.18 -13.34 15.96
CA LYS A 290 1.17 -14.77 16.25
C LYS A 290 2.39 -15.52 15.69
N PHE A 291 2.93 -15.07 14.56
CA PHE A 291 4.08 -15.65 13.88
C PHE A 291 5.16 -14.59 13.62
N PRO A 292 5.95 -14.20 14.64
CA PRO A 292 6.92 -13.11 14.51
C PRO A 292 8.05 -13.33 13.49
N SER A 293 8.24 -14.58 13.03
CA SER A 293 9.22 -14.91 11.98
C SER A 293 8.69 -14.71 10.56
N VAL A 294 7.38 -14.44 10.39
CA VAL A 294 6.81 -14.08 9.10
C VAL A 294 7.27 -12.69 8.73
N GLU A 295 8.03 -12.59 7.65
CA GLU A 295 8.58 -11.32 7.17
C GLU A 295 7.61 -10.64 6.20
N ARG A 296 7.00 -11.43 5.30
CA ARG A 296 6.16 -10.93 4.22
C ARG A 296 4.83 -11.67 4.14
N VAL A 297 3.80 -10.93 3.77
CA VAL A 297 2.46 -11.44 3.47
C VAL A 297 2.00 -10.86 2.13
N VAL A 298 1.53 -11.71 1.22
CA VAL A 298 0.89 -11.30 -0.03
C VAL A 298 -0.55 -11.79 0.01
N ILE A 299 -1.51 -10.89 -0.19
CA ILE A 299 -2.93 -11.22 -0.29
C ILE A 299 -3.47 -10.59 -1.58
N LEU A 300 -3.84 -11.44 -2.53
CA LEU A 300 -4.46 -11.03 -3.79
C LEU A 300 -5.88 -11.59 -3.81
N HIS A 301 -6.87 -10.74 -4.05
CA HIS A 301 -8.27 -11.17 -4.13
C HIS A 301 -8.91 -10.65 -5.41
N ARG A 302 -9.44 -11.57 -6.21
CA ARG A 302 -10.21 -11.24 -7.41
C ARG A 302 -11.65 -11.01 -7.03
N ILE A 303 -12.26 -9.95 -7.56
CA ILE A 303 -13.69 -9.67 -7.44
C ILE A 303 -14.34 -9.62 -8.83
N GLY A 304 -15.67 -9.48 -8.88
CA GLY A 304 -16.44 -9.67 -10.10
C GLY A 304 -16.65 -11.15 -10.42
N GLU A 305 -16.83 -11.48 -11.69
CA GLU A 305 -17.09 -12.85 -12.13
C GLU A 305 -15.82 -13.71 -12.12
N VAL A 306 -15.89 -14.88 -11.48
CA VAL A 306 -14.82 -15.88 -11.41
C VAL A 306 -15.38 -17.23 -11.82
N ALA A 307 -15.00 -17.72 -13.00
CA ALA A 307 -15.52 -18.96 -13.54
C ALA A 307 -15.00 -20.19 -12.77
N VAL A 308 -15.67 -21.34 -12.94
CA VAL A 308 -15.19 -22.63 -12.44
C VAL A 308 -13.77 -22.91 -12.91
N GLY A 309 -12.91 -23.35 -11.98
CA GLY A 309 -11.50 -23.62 -12.22
C GLY A 309 -10.59 -22.39 -12.10
N GLU A 310 -11.14 -21.18 -12.09
CA GLU A 310 -10.35 -19.96 -11.94
C GLU A 310 -10.04 -19.62 -10.49
N THR A 311 -8.94 -18.89 -10.29
CA THR A 311 -8.46 -18.44 -8.98
C THR A 311 -9.22 -17.18 -8.53
N SER A 312 -9.78 -17.25 -7.32
CA SER A 312 -10.48 -16.14 -6.66
C SER A 312 -9.62 -15.44 -5.60
N VAL A 313 -8.69 -16.16 -4.97
CA VAL A 313 -7.83 -15.62 -3.91
C VAL A 313 -6.48 -16.32 -3.91
N ILE A 314 -5.42 -15.56 -3.68
CA ILE A 314 -4.07 -16.07 -3.40
C ILE A 314 -3.60 -15.46 -2.09
N ILE A 315 -3.14 -16.30 -1.16
CA ILE A 315 -2.47 -15.86 0.06
C ILE A 315 -1.10 -16.51 0.11
N ALA A 316 -0.04 -15.72 0.22
CA ALA A 316 1.30 -16.22 0.42
C ALA A 316 1.92 -15.62 1.69
N THR A 317 2.65 -16.43 2.44
CA THR A 317 3.47 -15.97 3.56
C THR A 317 4.88 -16.52 3.41
N ALA A 318 5.88 -15.71 3.82
CA ALA A 318 7.28 -16.11 3.83
C ALA A 318 7.92 -15.91 5.19
N SER A 319 8.76 -16.88 5.57
CA SER A 319 9.52 -16.86 6.81
C SER A 319 10.86 -17.60 6.63
N PRO A 320 11.83 -17.43 7.56
CA PRO A 320 13.08 -18.19 7.54
C PRO A 320 12.89 -19.71 7.55
N HIS A 321 11.82 -20.20 8.19
CA HIS A 321 11.57 -21.64 8.37
C HIS A 321 10.11 -22.02 8.11
N ARG A 322 9.91 -23.14 7.40
CA ARG A 322 8.61 -23.59 6.86
C ARG A 322 7.43 -23.61 7.83
N LYS A 323 7.65 -23.87 9.12
CA LYS A 323 6.56 -24.07 10.10
C LYS A 323 5.67 -22.83 10.18
N ASP A 324 6.28 -21.65 10.33
CA ASP A 324 5.54 -20.42 10.52
C ASP A 324 4.87 -19.97 9.22
N ALA A 325 5.53 -20.14 8.06
CA ALA A 325 4.90 -19.85 6.76
C ALA A 325 3.66 -20.73 6.52
N ILE A 326 3.73 -22.03 6.79
CA ILE A 326 2.58 -22.93 6.57
C ILE A 326 1.40 -22.54 7.47
N HIS A 327 1.62 -22.40 8.77
CA HIS A 327 0.54 -22.07 9.71
C HIS A 327 0.01 -20.65 9.56
N ALA A 328 0.87 -19.70 9.16
CA ALA A 328 0.44 -18.33 8.88
C ALA A 328 -0.49 -18.27 7.66
N THR A 329 -0.18 -19.00 6.58
CA THR A 329 -1.04 -19.05 5.39
C THR A 329 -2.39 -19.71 5.69
N GLU A 330 -2.43 -20.79 6.48
CA GLU A 330 -3.67 -21.43 6.93
C GLU A 330 -4.53 -20.46 7.77
N MET A 331 -3.94 -19.82 8.78
CA MET A 331 -4.63 -18.81 9.57
C MET A 331 -5.15 -17.66 8.71
N ALA A 332 -4.34 -17.18 7.76
CA ALA A 332 -4.67 -16.03 6.95
C ALA A 332 -5.94 -16.25 6.11
N ILE A 333 -6.14 -17.43 5.52
CA ILE A 333 -7.34 -17.71 4.73
C ILE A 333 -8.59 -17.80 5.60
N ASP A 334 -8.49 -18.39 6.79
CA ASP A 334 -9.62 -18.51 7.72
C ASP A 334 -10.03 -17.12 8.23
N GLU A 335 -9.06 -16.33 8.68
CA GLU A 335 -9.27 -14.96 9.13
C GLU A 335 -9.82 -14.03 8.03
N LEU A 336 -9.33 -14.18 6.79
CA LEU A 336 -9.86 -13.42 5.64
C LEU A 336 -11.35 -13.70 5.46
N LYS A 337 -11.73 -14.98 5.39
CA LYS A 337 -13.13 -15.38 5.24
C LYS A 337 -13.99 -14.96 6.42
N ARG A 338 -13.41 -14.80 7.59
CA ARG A 338 -14.13 -14.39 8.80
C ARG A 338 -14.40 -12.89 8.85
N ALA A 339 -13.35 -12.08 8.63
CA ALA A 339 -13.37 -10.67 9.00
C ALA A 339 -13.42 -9.71 7.80
N VAL A 340 -12.99 -10.12 6.62
CA VAL A 340 -12.87 -9.22 5.48
C VAL A 340 -14.21 -9.14 4.73
N PRO A 341 -14.77 -7.92 4.53
CA PRO A 341 -16.06 -7.71 3.85
C PRO A 341 -15.93 -7.87 2.33
N ILE A 342 -15.65 -9.10 1.91
CA ILE A 342 -15.71 -9.57 0.53
C ILE A 342 -16.73 -10.69 0.49
N TRP A 343 -17.81 -10.47 -0.26
CA TRP A 343 -18.94 -11.39 -0.35
C TRP A 343 -18.92 -12.14 -1.65
N LYS A 344 -19.45 -13.36 -1.63
CA LYS A 344 -19.58 -14.20 -2.82
C LYS A 344 -21.02 -14.57 -3.08
N LYS A 345 -21.38 -14.58 -4.35
CA LYS A 345 -22.65 -15.08 -4.87
C LYS A 345 -22.38 -16.25 -5.78
N GLU A 346 -22.99 -17.38 -5.46
CA GLU A 346 -22.96 -18.56 -6.33
C GLU A 346 -23.98 -18.40 -7.45
N VAL A 347 -23.56 -18.66 -8.69
CA VAL A 347 -24.44 -18.71 -9.86
C VAL A 347 -24.48 -20.14 -10.37
N TYR A 348 -25.69 -20.67 -10.53
CA TYR A 348 -25.92 -22.08 -10.87
C TYR A 348 -26.36 -22.23 -12.33
N GLU A 349 -26.17 -23.44 -12.87
CA GLU A 349 -26.53 -23.77 -14.26
C GLU A 349 -28.05 -23.66 -14.54
N ASP A 350 -28.87 -23.83 -13.49
CA ASP A 350 -30.33 -23.68 -13.54
C ASP A 350 -30.80 -22.21 -13.61
N GLY A 351 -29.87 -21.25 -13.66
CA GLY A 351 -30.14 -19.82 -13.64
C GLY A 351 -30.40 -19.23 -12.25
N GLY A 352 -30.43 -20.06 -11.20
CA GLY A 352 -30.53 -19.61 -9.82
C GLY A 352 -29.25 -18.95 -9.32
N CYS A 353 -29.37 -18.17 -8.24
CA CYS A 353 -28.20 -17.65 -7.52
C CYS A 353 -28.42 -17.63 -6.01
N SER A 354 -27.33 -17.70 -5.24
CA SER A 354 -27.33 -17.63 -3.78
C SER A 354 -26.17 -16.80 -3.30
N TRP A 355 -26.45 -15.71 -2.57
CA TRP A 355 -25.44 -15.07 -1.73
C TRP A 355 -25.02 -16.03 -0.62
N LYS A 356 -23.73 -16.06 -0.32
CA LYS A 356 -23.21 -16.73 0.86
C LYS A 356 -22.71 -15.67 1.82
N GLU A 357 -23.28 -15.69 3.02
CA GLU A 357 -22.70 -14.98 4.15
C GLU A 357 -21.39 -15.66 4.56
N ASN A 358 -20.46 -14.87 5.10
CA ASN A 358 -19.28 -15.39 5.75
C ASN A 358 -19.73 -16.16 7.00
N GLY A 359 -19.69 -17.49 6.94
CA GLY A 359 -20.23 -18.39 7.97
C GLY A 359 -19.55 -18.29 9.35
N GLU A 360 -18.65 -17.34 9.57
CA GLU A 360 -17.83 -17.22 10.77
C GLU A 360 -17.91 -15.84 11.45
N TRP A 361 -18.93 -15.03 11.14
CA TRP A 361 -19.14 -13.76 11.85
C TRP A 361 -19.67 -14.01 13.28
N CYS A 362 -18.79 -14.39 14.20
CA CYS A 362 -19.12 -14.41 15.63
C CYS A 362 -19.04 -12.98 16.18
N ALA A 363 -20.19 -12.45 16.60
CA ALA A 363 -20.25 -11.21 17.37
C ALA A 363 -19.55 -11.40 18.73
N GLY A 364 -18.38 -10.77 18.87
CA GLY A 364 -17.65 -10.35 20.08
C GLY A 364 -17.78 -11.14 21.38
N ASP A 365 -16.63 -11.57 21.91
CA ASP A 365 -16.41 -11.68 23.35
C ASP A 365 -15.04 -11.05 23.70
N ARG A 366 -15.07 -9.88 24.35
CA ARG A 366 -13.89 -9.25 24.98
C ARG A 366 -14.14 -9.24 26.48
N SER A 367 -13.52 -10.15 27.21
CA SER A 367 -13.29 -9.96 28.64
C SER A 367 -12.01 -10.68 29.10
N GLY A 368 -11.19 -9.97 29.87
CA GLY A 368 -10.11 -10.54 30.67
C GLY A 368 -8.74 -9.91 30.46
N GLY A 369 -8.39 -8.93 31.30
CA GLY A 369 -7.00 -8.50 31.50
C GLY A 369 -6.52 -8.85 32.90
N SER A 370 -5.20 -9.08 33.06
CA SER A 370 -4.46 -8.74 34.28
C SER A 370 -2.94 -8.97 34.15
N THR A 371 -2.17 -7.90 34.43
CA THR A 371 -0.88 -7.83 35.15
C THR A 371 0.29 -8.76 34.78
N GLU A 372 1.18 -8.29 33.91
CA GLU A 372 2.60 -8.73 33.84
C GLU A 372 3.55 -7.65 33.26
N GLU A 373 3.27 -6.36 33.49
CA GLU A 373 3.86 -5.26 32.70
C GLU A 373 5.24 -4.71 33.13
N LYS A 374 5.88 -5.21 34.20
CA LYS A 374 7.05 -4.49 34.78
C LYS A 374 8.44 -5.06 34.47
N SER A 375 8.58 -6.20 33.79
CA SER A 375 9.90 -6.71 33.36
C SER A 375 10.16 -6.62 31.84
N PHE A 376 9.11 -6.43 31.03
CA PHE A 376 9.20 -6.37 29.56
C PHE A 376 9.79 -5.06 29.01
N ALA A 377 9.66 -3.96 29.75
CA ALA A 377 9.98 -2.61 29.27
C ALA A 377 11.48 -2.36 28.98
N GLN A 378 12.39 -3.13 29.61
CA GLN A 378 13.84 -2.95 29.44
C GLN A 378 14.43 -3.84 28.32
N ALA A 379 13.88 -5.03 28.07
CA ALA A 379 14.29 -5.90 26.96
C ALA A 379 13.65 -5.48 25.62
N SER A 380 12.48 -4.82 25.68
CA SER A 380 11.79 -4.24 24.51
C SER A 380 12.61 -3.13 23.84
N ARG A 381 13.17 -2.20 24.62
CA ARG A 381 13.87 -1.00 24.10
C ARG A 381 15.10 -1.32 23.25
N THR A 382 15.88 -2.35 23.61
CA THR A 382 17.09 -2.74 22.87
C THR A 382 16.77 -3.58 21.63
N ARG A 383 15.62 -4.30 21.61
CA ARG A 383 15.10 -4.99 20.43
C ARG A 383 14.47 -4.03 19.41
N ASP A 384 13.83 -2.97 19.90
CA ASP A 384 13.12 -1.99 19.07
C ASP A 384 14.07 -1.11 18.24
N ALA A 385 15.27 -0.79 18.76
CA ALA A 385 16.29 -0.04 18.01
C ALA A 385 16.83 -0.81 16.78
N ASN A 386 17.09 -2.12 16.92
CA ASN A 386 17.53 -2.97 15.81
C ASN A 386 16.41 -3.24 14.79
N ARG A 387 15.14 -3.21 15.22
CA ARG A 387 13.96 -3.40 14.36
C ARG A 387 13.70 -2.16 13.49
N LYS A 388 13.93 -0.95 14.02
CA LYS A 388 13.80 0.33 13.28
C LYS A 388 14.77 0.41 12.10
N VAL A 389 16.04 0.08 12.33
CA VAL A 389 17.10 0.03 11.29
C VAL A 389 16.83 -1.09 10.27
N PHE A 390 16.41 -2.27 10.73
CA PHE A 390 16.05 -3.38 9.83
C PHE A 390 14.85 -3.03 8.93
N TRP A 391 13.81 -2.39 9.48
CA TRP A 391 12.61 -2.01 8.75
C TRP A 391 12.89 -0.93 7.70
N LEU A 392 13.66 0.11 8.05
CA LEU A 392 14.06 1.13 7.09
C LEU A 392 14.80 0.49 5.93
N ARG A 393 15.71 -0.44 6.20
CA ARG A 393 16.42 -1.21 5.18
C ARG A 393 15.49 -2.06 4.30
N GLN A 394 14.39 -2.61 4.83
CA GLN A 394 13.39 -3.31 4.01
C GLN A 394 12.59 -2.33 3.15
N MET A 395 12.07 -1.23 3.71
CA MET A 395 11.35 -0.20 2.94
C MET A 395 12.24 0.41 1.85
N VAL A 396 13.50 0.71 2.17
CA VAL A 396 14.55 1.13 1.22
C VAL A 396 14.78 0.07 0.15
N LYS A 397 14.89 -1.20 0.52
CA LYS A 397 15.06 -2.32 -0.42
C LYS A 397 13.85 -2.50 -1.35
N GLN A 398 12.63 -2.24 -0.87
CA GLN A 398 11.41 -2.27 -1.67
C GLN A 398 11.30 -1.08 -2.61
N MET A 399 11.61 0.12 -2.14
CA MET A 399 11.74 1.27 -3.03
C MET A 399 12.82 0.99 -4.06
N ASN A 400 13.89 0.26 -3.71
CA ASN A 400 14.93 -0.13 -4.66
C ASN A 400 14.48 -1.15 -5.74
N THR A 401 13.41 -1.91 -5.52
CA THR A 401 12.79 -2.74 -6.55
C THR A 401 11.81 -1.90 -7.36
N ARG A 402 12.25 -1.33 -8.48
CA ARG A 402 11.32 -0.67 -9.43
C ARG A 402 10.22 -1.66 -9.81
N PRO A 403 8.97 -1.20 -10.00
CA PRO A 403 8.01 -2.03 -10.68
C PRO A 403 8.59 -2.46 -12.04
N LEU A 404 8.72 -3.78 -12.25
CA LEU A 404 8.95 -4.32 -13.59
C LEU A 404 7.76 -3.96 -14.49
#